data_AF-A0A7Y3ESA2-F1
#
_entry.id   AF-A0A7Y3ESA2-F1
#
_cell.length_a   1.000
_cell.length_b   1.000
_cell.length_c   1.000
_cell.angle_alpha   90.00
_cell.angle_beta   90.00
_cell.angle_gamma   90.00
#
_symmetry.space_group_name_H-M   'P 1'
#
loop_
_entity.id
_entity.type
_entity.pdbx_description
1 polymer ?
#
loop_
_entity_poly.entity_id
_entity_poly.type
_entity_poly.pdbx_seq_one_letter_code
_entity_poly.pdbx_strand_id
1 'polypeptide(L)'
;VVLIEQSLGLPSFRPTLKVPIIVPLLGTIGCFFVMFIINSTVSLIALAIVITFYAALLKKVLIKTKGDVRSGLFTAIADWATKISNDLSPSKEARAWQPELLIPVEFPKEIKGAYRLIYALTYPRGSIKVLGMLLGGEEERLRKYLPELTNSFKKAKISSSYTLVDGADFGKTVSISMQALETAFFKPNTIFLKLDEKKEGLQDKYLPIINETKKRNWGLVLLATFESVGLGIEKTINVWLDVIPEDWETKLDLGNNDLAILTSLIIRKNWNARLNIIKTVRADSSLEKEEIIKELNNMRILTRMPKDTQIHILERTPSMWSMAPSADLNILELPDKEDLDLNRLQEIPNKLRTACLFTLDSNIENALV
;
A
#
# COMPACT_ATOMS: atom_id res chain seq x y z
N VAL A 1 28.00 -25.68 4.87
CA VAL A 1 27.62 -24.99 6.13
C VAL A 1 28.60 -23.89 6.45
N VAL A 2 29.86 -24.19 6.80
CA VAL A 2 30.89 -23.17 7.14
C VAL A 2 31.03 -22.08 6.07
N LEU A 3 31.13 -22.44 4.79
CA LEU A 3 31.18 -21.48 3.67
C LEU A 3 30.01 -20.50 3.66
N ILE A 4 28.79 -21.04 3.81
CA ILE A 4 27.54 -20.28 3.71
C ILE A 4 27.38 -19.42 4.97
N GLU A 5 27.51 -20.00 6.17
CA GLU A 5 27.30 -19.29 7.43
C GLU A 5 28.39 -18.24 7.72
N GLN A 6 29.65 -18.47 7.31
CA GLN A 6 30.69 -17.44 7.35
C GLN A 6 30.44 -16.31 6.34
N SER A 7 30.01 -16.64 5.11
CA SER A 7 29.74 -15.61 4.08
C SER A 7 28.65 -14.64 4.48
N LEU A 8 27.70 -15.08 5.31
CA LEU A 8 26.56 -14.29 5.77
C LEU A 8 26.85 -13.47 7.02
N GLY A 9 28.03 -13.62 7.62
CA GLY A 9 28.43 -12.88 8.81
C GLY A 9 27.47 -13.05 10.00
N LEU A 10 26.82 -14.22 10.12
CA LEU A 10 25.80 -14.44 11.15
C LEU A 10 26.41 -14.32 12.56
N PRO A 11 25.91 -13.43 13.44
CA PRO A 11 26.45 -13.26 14.79
C PRO A 11 26.40 -14.51 15.67
N SER A 12 25.51 -15.46 15.34
CA SER A 12 25.35 -16.75 16.00
C SER A 12 26.38 -17.79 15.55
N PHE A 13 27.02 -17.61 14.39
CA PHE A 13 28.05 -18.50 13.89
C PHE A 13 29.43 -18.04 14.40
N ARG A 14 29.83 -18.57 15.56
CA ARG A 14 31.11 -18.25 16.23
C ARG A 14 32.00 -19.49 16.29
N PRO A 15 32.60 -19.91 15.17
CA PRO A 15 33.48 -21.06 15.17
C PRO A 15 34.70 -20.76 16.04
N THR A 16 35.03 -21.67 16.94
CA THR A 16 36.24 -21.58 17.78
C THR A 16 37.51 -21.58 16.92
N LEU A 17 37.48 -22.32 15.80
CA LEU A 17 38.51 -22.31 14.78
C LEU A 17 38.15 -21.36 13.64
N LYS A 18 38.89 -20.26 13.49
CA LYS A 18 38.73 -19.32 12.38
C LYS A 18 39.46 -19.84 11.15
N VAL A 19 38.70 -20.37 10.19
CA VAL A 19 39.23 -20.80 8.89
C VAL A 19 38.97 -19.71 7.85
N PRO A 20 39.94 -19.34 7.00
CA PRO A 20 39.72 -18.42 5.87
C PRO A 20 38.67 -18.99 4.91
N ILE A 21 37.77 -18.14 4.39
CA ILE A 21 36.63 -18.59 3.55
C ILE A 21 37.06 -19.30 2.26
N ILE A 22 38.29 -19.05 1.81
CA ILE A 22 38.86 -19.68 0.62
C ILE A 22 39.07 -21.19 0.81
N VAL A 23 39.32 -21.65 2.04
CA VAL A 23 39.56 -23.07 2.35
C VAL A 23 38.29 -23.91 2.11
N PRO A 24 37.12 -23.62 2.72
CA PRO A 24 35.90 -24.36 2.41
C PRO A 24 35.40 -24.11 0.99
N LEU A 25 35.74 -22.98 0.34
CA LEU A 25 35.40 -22.71 -1.06
C LEU A 25 36.16 -23.67 -1.99
N LEU A 26 37.47 -23.75 -1.85
CA LEU A 26 38.31 -24.68 -2.62
C LEU A 26 37.92 -26.14 -2.35
N GLY A 27 37.61 -26.50 -1.10
CA GLY A 27 37.11 -27.83 -0.78
C GLY A 27 35.78 -28.16 -1.47
N THR A 28 34.86 -27.19 -1.56
CA THR A 28 33.57 -27.36 -2.24
C THR A 28 33.77 -27.50 -3.76
N ILE A 29 34.54 -26.61 -4.37
CA ILE A 29 34.84 -26.64 -5.81
C ILE A 29 35.60 -27.92 -6.17
N GLY A 30 36.60 -28.30 -5.39
CA GLY A 30 37.39 -29.52 -5.59
C GLY A 30 36.55 -30.78 -5.48
N CYS A 31 35.62 -30.83 -4.52
CA CYS A 31 34.69 -31.95 -4.38
C CYS A 31 33.80 -32.09 -5.63
N PHE A 32 33.19 -31.01 -6.10
CA PHE A 32 32.40 -31.05 -7.34
C PHE A 32 33.26 -31.44 -8.55
N PHE A 33 34.46 -30.89 -8.67
CA PHE A 33 35.36 -31.17 -9.79
C PHE A 33 35.71 -32.66 -9.88
N VAL A 34 36.12 -33.28 -8.77
CA VAL A 34 36.41 -34.72 -8.70
C VAL A 34 35.16 -35.55 -8.98
N MET A 35 34.02 -35.16 -8.42
CA MET A 35 32.73 -35.83 -8.61
C MET A 35 32.35 -35.92 -10.11
N PHE A 36 32.53 -34.83 -10.87
CA PHE A 36 32.24 -34.79 -12.31
C PHE A 36 33.30 -35.50 -13.17
N ILE A 37 34.58 -35.52 -12.75
CA ILE A 37 35.65 -36.26 -13.44
C ILE A 37 35.41 -37.77 -13.38
N ILE A 38 34.98 -38.30 -12.23
CA ILE A 38 34.76 -39.74 -12.06
C ILE A 38 33.62 -40.22 -12.96
N ASN A 39 32.44 -39.58 -12.87
CA ASN A 39 31.30 -39.91 -13.72
C ASN A 39 30.28 -38.77 -13.73
N SER A 40 30.21 -38.04 -14.84
CA SER A 40 29.30 -36.89 -14.96
C SER A 40 27.82 -37.29 -14.80
N THR A 41 27.39 -38.39 -15.38
CA THR A 41 25.98 -38.81 -15.39
C THR A 41 25.48 -39.18 -13.99
N VAL A 42 26.23 -40.01 -13.26
CA VAL A 42 25.88 -40.41 -11.89
C VAL A 42 25.90 -39.21 -10.95
N SER A 43 26.86 -38.30 -11.15
CA SER A 43 26.99 -37.10 -10.34
C SER A 43 25.83 -36.12 -10.53
N LEU A 44 25.35 -35.97 -11.76
CA LEU A 44 24.17 -35.17 -12.07
C LEU A 44 22.90 -35.77 -11.44
N ILE A 45 22.74 -37.10 -11.48
CA ILE A 45 21.64 -37.81 -10.83
C ILE A 45 21.70 -37.62 -9.31
N ALA A 46 22.86 -37.82 -8.68
CA ALA A 46 23.04 -37.64 -7.25
C ALA A 46 22.73 -36.20 -6.81
N LEU A 47 23.21 -35.21 -7.57
CA LEU A 47 22.91 -33.80 -7.32
C LEU A 47 21.40 -33.51 -7.44
N ALA A 48 20.75 -34.03 -8.48
CA ALA A 48 19.30 -33.89 -8.65
C ALA A 48 18.52 -34.52 -7.49
N ILE A 49 18.94 -35.69 -7.00
CA ILE A 49 18.36 -36.35 -5.83
C ILE A 49 18.51 -35.47 -4.59
N VAL A 50 19.71 -34.97 -4.30
CA VAL A 50 19.95 -34.09 -3.14
C VAL A 50 19.10 -32.83 -3.22
N ILE A 51 19.04 -32.17 -4.39
CA ILE A 51 18.21 -30.99 -4.62
C ILE A 51 16.72 -31.32 -4.42
N THR A 52 16.25 -32.45 -4.94
CA THR A 52 14.85 -32.89 -4.82
C THR A 52 14.48 -33.16 -3.37
N PHE A 53 15.32 -33.88 -2.62
CA PHE A 53 15.12 -34.11 -1.19
C PHE A 53 15.13 -32.80 -0.42
N TYR A 54 16.06 -31.90 -0.71
CA TYR A 54 16.11 -30.59 -0.09
C TYR A 54 14.84 -29.78 -0.36
N ALA A 55 14.37 -29.73 -1.62
CA ALA A 55 13.14 -29.05 -2.00
C ALA A 55 11.89 -29.68 -1.35
N ALA A 56 11.83 -31.01 -1.25
CA ALA A 56 10.76 -31.71 -0.54
C ALA A 56 10.75 -31.38 0.96
N LEU A 57 11.93 -31.28 1.59
CA LEU A 57 12.09 -30.86 2.98
C LEU A 57 11.86 -29.37 3.21
N LEU A 58 12.01 -28.53 2.19
CA LEU A 58 11.64 -27.11 2.25
C LEU A 58 10.12 -26.93 2.28
N LYS A 59 9.36 -27.78 1.58
CA LYS A 59 7.88 -27.71 1.54
C LYS A 59 7.21 -28.25 2.80
N LYS A 60 7.87 -29.07 3.61
CA LYS A 60 7.33 -29.57 4.87
C LYS A 60 7.47 -28.52 5.97
N VAL A 61 6.37 -28.16 6.63
CA VAL A 61 6.35 -27.34 7.86
C VAL A 61 6.96 -28.18 8.98
N LEU A 62 8.27 -28.08 9.15
CA LEU A 62 8.97 -28.70 10.27
C LEU A 62 8.71 -27.84 11.51
N ILE A 63 7.76 -28.26 12.34
CA ILE A 63 7.50 -27.64 13.64
C ILE A 63 8.78 -27.81 14.49
N LYS A 64 9.53 -26.74 14.69
CA LYS A 64 10.70 -26.73 15.58
C LYS A 64 10.67 -25.53 16.52
N THR A 65 10.92 -25.82 17.79
CA THR A 65 10.79 -24.95 18.96
C THR A 65 11.98 -24.03 19.22
N LYS A 66 13.07 -24.11 18.44
CA LYS A 66 14.22 -23.19 18.52
C LYS A 66 14.86 -22.96 17.14
N GLY A 67 14.83 -21.71 16.68
CA GLY A 67 15.70 -21.08 15.66
C GLY A 67 15.95 -21.86 14.36
N ASP A 68 15.35 -21.41 13.26
CA ASP A 68 15.63 -21.97 11.93
C ASP A 68 16.86 -21.31 11.30
N VAL A 69 17.89 -22.09 10.96
CA VAL A 69 19.06 -21.63 10.16
C VAL A 69 18.58 -21.02 8.84
N ARG A 70 17.45 -21.50 8.29
CA ARG A 70 16.82 -20.92 7.09
C ARG A 70 16.38 -19.48 7.32
N SER A 71 15.75 -19.18 8.46
CA SER A 71 15.39 -17.80 8.80
C SER A 71 16.63 -16.93 9.01
N GLY A 72 17.72 -17.47 9.58
CA GLY A 72 18.97 -16.73 9.75
C GLY A 72 19.57 -16.27 8.42
N LEU A 73 19.66 -17.18 7.45
CA LEU A 73 20.11 -16.86 6.08
C LEU A 73 19.24 -15.79 5.41
N PHE A 74 17.92 -15.98 5.40
CA PHE A 74 17.01 -15.01 4.75
C PHE A 74 16.98 -13.67 5.49
N THR A 75 17.07 -13.65 6.81
CA THR A 75 17.18 -12.41 7.59
C THR A 75 18.49 -11.68 7.28
N ALA A 76 19.61 -12.39 7.15
CA ALA A 76 20.88 -11.77 6.78
C ALA A 76 20.87 -11.21 5.35
N ILE A 77 20.31 -11.95 4.39
CA ILE A 77 20.11 -11.46 3.02
C ILE A 77 19.17 -10.24 3.02
N ALA A 78 18.09 -10.28 3.79
CA ALA A 78 17.15 -9.16 3.89
C ALA A 78 17.82 -7.93 4.50
N ASP A 79 18.58 -8.08 5.58
CA ASP A 79 19.33 -6.98 6.22
C ASP A 79 20.37 -6.37 5.26
N TRP A 80 21.14 -7.22 4.56
CA TRP A 80 22.09 -6.78 3.54
C TRP A 80 21.40 -6.05 2.37
N ALA A 81 20.33 -6.63 1.82
CA ALA A 81 19.58 -6.02 0.71
C ALA A 81 18.92 -4.70 1.12
N THR A 82 18.43 -4.62 2.35
CA THR A 82 17.81 -3.41 2.90
C THR A 82 18.83 -2.29 3.08
N LYS A 83 20.03 -2.61 3.60
CA LYS A 83 21.14 -1.65 3.70
C LYS A 83 21.51 -1.08 2.33
N ILE A 84 21.72 -1.96 1.35
CA ILE A 84 22.02 -1.55 -0.04
C ILE A 84 20.91 -0.68 -0.62
N SER A 85 19.65 -1.06 -0.43
CA SER A 85 18.51 -0.28 -0.93
C SER A 85 18.49 1.14 -0.36
N ASN A 86 18.79 1.29 0.94
CA ASN A 86 18.83 2.59 1.58
C ASN A 86 20.01 3.45 1.09
N ASP A 87 21.17 2.83 0.83
CA ASP A 87 22.35 3.53 0.32
C ASP A 87 22.15 4.02 -1.13
N LEU A 88 21.47 3.22 -1.96
CA LEU A 88 21.21 3.54 -3.37
C LEU A 88 20.08 4.54 -3.57
N SER A 89 19.05 4.50 -2.72
CA SER A 89 17.88 5.36 -2.82
C SER A 89 17.46 5.89 -1.44
N PRO A 90 18.13 6.96 -0.93
CA PRO A 90 17.80 7.56 0.37
C PRO A 90 16.36 8.10 0.44
N SER A 91 15.79 8.42 -0.73
CA SER A 91 14.38 8.76 -0.90
C SER A 91 13.74 7.75 -1.87
N LYS A 92 12.51 7.29 -1.56
CA LYS A 92 11.79 6.33 -2.42
C LYS A 92 11.59 6.98 -3.80
N GLU A 93 12.09 6.34 -4.85
CA GLU A 93 11.87 6.81 -6.22
C GLU A 93 10.39 6.64 -6.62
N ALA A 94 9.82 7.67 -7.26
CA ALA A 94 8.44 7.66 -7.73
C ALA A 94 8.11 6.44 -8.62
N ARG A 95 9.08 5.97 -9.42
CA ARG A 95 8.95 4.81 -10.32
C ARG A 95 8.69 3.48 -9.62
N ALA A 96 9.09 3.36 -8.36
CA ALA A 96 8.96 2.14 -7.58
C ALA A 96 7.79 2.21 -6.59
N TRP A 97 6.94 3.24 -6.69
CA TRP A 97 5.86 3.46 -5.75
C TRP A 97 4.90 2.25 -5.69
N GLN A 98 4.60 1.83 -4.46
CA GLN A 98 3.63 0.78 -4.15
C GLN A 98 2.84 1.22 -2.92
N PRO A 99 1.58 0.78 -2.77
CA PRO A 99 0.77 1.14 -1.62
C PRO A 99 1.24 0.37 -0.38
N GLU A 100 1.85 1.08 0.56
CA GLU A 100 2.23 0.57 1.88
C GLU A 100 1.35 1.25 2.94
N LEU A 101 0.22 0.61 3.24
CA LEU A 101 -0.85 1.19 4.05
C LEU A 101 -0.58 1.04 5.55
N LEU A 102 -0.70 2.15 6.28
CA LEU A 102 -0.91 2.15 7.72
C LEU A 102 -2.40 2.28 8.01
N ILE A 103 -2.97 1.33 8.75
CA ILE A 103 -4.41 1.26 8.99
C ILE A 103 -4.68 1.30 10.51
N PRO A 104 -4.90 2.48 11.09
CA PRO A 104 -5.30 2.58 12.48
C PRO A 104 -6.76 2.20 12.66
N VAL A 105 -7.03 1.34 13.63
CA VAL A 105 -8.37 0.82 13.92
C VAL A 105 -8.64 0.80 15.41
N GLU A 106 -9.83 1.25 15.78
CA GLU A 106 -10.34 1.17 17.16
C GLU A 106 -11.23 -0.06 17.31
N PHE A 107 -11.91 -0.49 16.24
CA PHE A 107 -12.81 -1.64 16.28
C PHE A 107 -12.61 -2.59 15.09
N PRO A 108 -12.80 -3.91 15.30
CA PRO A 108 -12.79 -4.90 14.21
C PRO A 108 -13.73 -4.58 13.05
N LYS A 109 -14.87 -3.93 13.32
CA LYS A 109 -15.88 -3.58 12.30
C LYS A 109 -15.32 -2.64 11.21
N GLU A 110 -14.38 -1.76 11.56
CA GLU A 110 -13.85 -0.73 10.66
C GLU A 110 -13.13 -1.38 9.48
N ILE A 111 -12.19 -2.28 9.80
CA ILE A 111 -11.39 -2.99 8.80
C ILE A 111 -12.17 -4.12 8.12
N LYS A 112 -13.13 -4.76 8.80
CA LYS A 112 -14.06 -5.72 8.16
C LYS A 112 -14.82 -5.04 7.03
N GLY A 113 -15.39 -3.87 7.30
CA GLY A 113 -16.16 -3.14 6.29
C GLY A 113 -15.32 -2.60 5.14
N ALA A 114 -14.02 -2.37 5.35
CA ALA A 114 -13.10 -1.90 4.32
C ALA A 114 -12.27 -3.00 3.65
N TYR A 115 -12.42 -4.27 4.06
CA TYR A 115 -11.52 -5.36 3.67
C TYR A 115 -11.36 -5.51 2.15
N ARG A 116 -12.48 -5.49 1.41
CA ARG A 116 -12.48 -5.63 -0.06
C ARG A 116 -11.73 -4.50 -0.76
N LEU A 117 -11.91 -3.27 -0.28
CA LEU A 117 -11.21 -2.10 -0.81
C LEU A 117 -9.71 -2.15 -0.47
N ILE A 118 -9.36 -2.45 0.79
CA ILE A 118 -7.96 -2.59 1.23
C ILE A 118 -7.26 -3.69 0.42
N TYR A 119 -7.94 -4.81 0.18
CA TYR A 119 -7.44 -5.87 -0.68
C TYR A 119 -7.21 -5.38 -2.11
N ALA A 120 -8.20 -4.72 -2.71
CA ALA A 120 -8.10 -4.18 -4.07
C ALA A 120 -7.03 -3.09 -4.22
N LEU A 121 -6.75 -2.33 -3.15
CA LEU A 121 -5.68 -1.33 -3.11
C LEU A 121 -4.29 -1.95 -2.99
N THR A 122 -4.15 -3.10 -2.33
CA THR A 122 -2.82 -3.64 -1.97
C THR A 122 -2.41 -4.86 -2.78
N TYR A 123 -3.34 -5.61 -3.36
CA TYR A 123 -2.98 -6.75 -4.19
C TYR A 123 -2.37 -6.30 -5.54
N PRO A 124 -1.27 -6.91 -6.03
CA PRO A 124 -0.54 -8.04 -5.44
C PRO A 124 0.74 -7.69 -4.68
N ARG A 125 1.21 -6.42 -4.74
CA ARG A 125 2.56 -6.04 -4.26
C ARG A 125 2.58 -5.05 -3.10
N GLY A 126 1.44 -4.49 -2.72
CA GLY A 126 1.33 -3.61 -1.57
C GLY A 126 1.52 -4.33 -0.24
N SER A 127 1.60 -3.54 0.82
CA SER A 127 1.70 -4.04 2.19
C SER A 127 0.73 -3.35 3.14
N ILE A 128 0.41 -4.04 4.23
CA ILE A 128 -0.55 -3.57 5.22
C ILE A 128 0.08 -3.65 6.61
N LYS A 129 0.07 -2.52 7.34
CA LYS A 129 0.37 -2.48 8.77
C LYS A 129 -0.85 -2.00 9.52
N VAL A 130 -1.45 -2.86 10.33
CA VAL A 130 -2.63 -2.51 11.13
C VAL A 130 -2.19 -2.04 12.52
N LEU A 131 -2.60 -0.84 12.93
CA LEU A 131 -2.45 -0.35 14.29
C LEU A 131 -3.75 -0.54 15.06
N GLY A 132 -3.82 -1.54 15.94
CA GLY A 132 -4.96 -1.73 16.82
C GLY A 132 -4.86 -0.85 18.05
N MET A 133 -5.79 0.07 18.21
CA MET A 133 -5.78 1.07 19.28
C MET A 133 -6.50 0.52 20.51
N LEU A 134 -5.81 0.49 21.64
CA LEU A 134 -6.34 0.06 22.93
C LEU A 134 -6.72 1.29 23.74
N LEU A 135 -7.99 1.72 23.59
CA LEU A 135 -8.55 2.94 24.19
C LEU A 135 -9.65 2.62 25.23
N GLY A 136 -9.59 1.45 25.91
CA GLY A 136 -10.57 1.06 26.93
C GLY A 136 -11.89 0.49 26.41
N GLY A 137 -11.94 0.11 25.13
CA GLY A 137 -13.11 -0.43 24.44
C GLY A 137 -13.05 -1.94 24.19
N GLU A 138 -13.15 -2.34 22.90
CA GLU A 138 -13.19 -3.74 22.45
C GLU A 138 -11.80 -4.41 22.36
N GLU A 139 -10.94 -4.18 23.35
CA GLU A 139 -9.53 -4.59 23.31
C GLU A 139 -9.33 -6.10 23.13
N GLU A 140 -10.10 -6.92 23.86
CA GLU A 140 -10.03 -8.37 23.76
C GLU A 140 -10.46 -8.86 22.37
N ARG A 141 -11.48 -8.22 21.78
CA ARG A 141 -11.94 -8.55 20.42
C ARG A 141 -10.88 -8.17 19.39
N LEU A 142 -10.24 -7.01 19.53
CA LEU A 142 -9.11 -6.61 18.67
C LEU A 142 -7.94 -7.59 18.77
N ARG A 143 -7.53 -7.95 20.00
CA ARG A 143 -6.44 -8.91 20.26
C ARG A 143 -6.68 -10.26 19.58
N LYS A 144 -7.92 -10.74 19.57
CA LYS A 144 -8.29 -12.00 18.89
C LYS A 144 -8.40 -11.84 17.37
N TYR A 145 -8.92 -10.71 16.90
CA TYR A 145 -9.27 -10.54 15.49
C TYR A 145 -8.09 -10.15 14.58
N LEU A 146 -7.19 -9.28 15.03
CA LEU A 146 -6.05 -8.82 14.20
C LEU A 146 -5.10 -9.94 13.72
N PRO A 147 -4.79 -10.98 14.53
CA PRO A 147 -4.02 -12.14 14.05
C PRO A 147 -4.72 -12.86 12.90
N GLU A 148 -6.03 -13.09 13.01
CA GLU A 148 -6.83 -13.78 11.99
C GLU A 148 -6.89 -12.97 10.68
N LEU A 149 -7.13 -11.66 10.80
CA LEU A 149 -7.16 -10.73 9.68
C LEU A 149 -5.81 -10.69 8.94
N THR A 150 -4.72 -10.54 9.68
CA THR A 150 -3.36 -10.50 9.11
C THR A 150 -3.04 -11.81 8.40
N ASN A 151 -3.43 -12.95 8.99
CA ASN A 151 -3.27 -14.25 8.34
C ASN A 151 -4.09 -14.37 7.04
N SER A 152 -5.29 -13.78 7.00
CA SER A 152 -6.11 -13.73 5.78
C SER A 152 -5.40 -12.98 4.64
N PHE A 153 -4.84 -11.80 4.91
CA PHE A 153 -4.06 -11.05 3.92
C PHE A 153 -2.79 -11.80 3.48
N LYS A 154 -2.07 -12.45 4.41
CA LYS A 154 -0.91 -13.30 4.08
C LYS A 154 -1.27 -14.46 3.15
N LYS A 155 -2.39 -15.16 3.41
CA LYS A 155 -2.90 -16.22 2.53
C LYS A 155 -3.22 -15.69 1.14
N ALA A 156 -3.69 -14.45 1.05
CA ALA A 156 -3.93 -13.75 -0.20
C ALA A 156 -2.66 -13.15 -0.83
N LYS A 157 -1.46 -13.53 -0.32
CA LYS A 157 -0.12 -13.10 -0.77
C LYS A 157 0.17 -11.60 -0.59
N ILE A 158 -0.55 -10.92 0.30
CA ILE A 158 -0.27 -9.53 0.67
C ILE A 158 0.59 -9.52 1.94
N SER A 159 1.70 -8.76 1.89
CA SER A 159 2.55 -8.57 3.07
C SER A 159 1.75 -7.83 4.14
N SER A 160 1.62 -8.42 5.32
CA SER A 160 0.82 -7.83 6.38
C SER A 160 1.37 -8.10 7.78
N SER A 161 1.22 -7.11 8.63
CA SER A 161 1.57 -7.15 10.05
C SER A 161 0.57 -6.32 10.85
N TYR A 162 0.49 -6.58 12.15
CA TYR A 162 -0.28 -5.76 13.07
C TYR A 162 0.53 -5.48 14.33
N THR A 163 0.18 -4.41 15.02
CA THR A 163 0.62 -4.15 16.40
C THR A 163 -0.55 -3.59 17.19
N LEU A 164 -0.46 -3.69 18.51
CA LEU A 164 -1.40 -3.09 19.43
C LEU A 164 -0.71 -1.92 20.11
N VAL A 165 -1.41 -0.80 20.23
CA VAL A 165 -0.88 0.43 20.82
C VAL A 165 -1.83 0.91 21.89
N ASP A 166 -1.31 1.03 23.11
CA ASP A 166 -2.02 1.63 24.23
C ASP A 166 -2.06 3.16 24.08
N GLY A 167 -3.21 3.75 24.34
CA GLY A 167 -3.40 5.19 24.21
C GLY A 167 -4.64 5.70 24.95
N ALA A 168 -4.74 7.01 25.08
CA ALA A 168 -5.94 7.67 25.60
C ALA A 168 -6.71 8.41 24.49
N ASP A 169 -6.00 8.89 23.47
CA ASP A 169 -6.57 9.65 22.36
C ASP A 169 -6.19 9.00 21.02
N PHE A 170 -7.19 8.77 20.16
CA PHE A 170 -6.98 8.08 18.89
C PHE A 170 -6.07 8.87 17.97
N GLY A 171 -6.38 10.14 17.72
CA GLY A 171 -5.67 10.99 16.76
C GLY A 171 -4.19 11.15 17.14
N LYS A 172 -3.93 11.56 18.38
CA LYS A 172 -2.58 11.77 18.92
C LYS A 172 -1.76 10.49 18.95
N THR A 173 -2.34 9.36 19.36
CA THR A 173 -1.58 8.10 19.40
C THR A 173 -1.26 7.59 17.98
N VAL A 174 -2.15 7.78 17.01
CA VAL A 174 -1.85 7.49 15.59
C VAL A 174 -0.75 8.41 15.08
N SER A 175 -0.83 9.72 15.35
CA SER A 175 0.21 10.69 15.00
C SER A 175 1.58 10.27 15.54
N ILE A 176 1.69 9.93 16.84
CA ILE A 176 2.93 9.44 17.47
C ILE A 176 3.45 8.17 16.77
N SER A 177 2.54 7.23 16.46
CA SER A 177 2.89 6.00 15.78
C SER A 177 3.45 6.24 14.37
N MET A 178 2.90 7.21 13.63
CA MET A 178 3.44 7.62 12.34
C MET A 178 4.88 8.15 12.47
N GLN A 179 5.15 8.99 13.47
CA GLN A 179 6.51 9.53 13.70
C GLN A 179 7.52 8.42 14.01
N ALA A 180 7.12 7.45 14.84
CA ALA A 180 7.98 6.32 15.17
C ALA A 180 8.30 5.45 13.93
N LEU A 181 7.33 5.27 13.04
CA LEU A 181 7.46 4.45 11.83
C LEU A 181 8.29 5.08 10.71
N GLU A 182 8.64 6.37 10.78
CA GLU A 182 9.54 6.99 9.79
C GLU A 182 10.92 6.36 9.75
N THR A 183 11.37 5.80 10.87
CA THR A 183 12.67 5.12 11.00
C THR A 183 12.63 3.66 10.55
N ALA A 184 11.46 3.14 10.19
CA ALA A 184 11.32 1.75 9.77
C ALA A 184 11.89 1.55 8.35
N PHE A 185 12.62 0.45 8.14
CA PHE A 185 13.13 0.08 6.82
C PHE A 185 12.04 -0.02 5.75
N PHE A 186 10.93 -0.68 6.08
CA PHE A 186 9.72 -0.71 5.25
C PHE A 186 8.69 0.23 5.87
N LYS A 187 8.91 1.54 5.66
CA LYS A 187 8.02 2.59 6.15
C LYS A 187 6.72 2.63 5.33
N PRO A 188 5.55 2.68 5.99
CA PRO A 188 4.31 3.02 5.29
C PRO A 188 4.46 4.35 4.57
N ASN A 189 3.81 4.49 3.42
CA ASN A 189 3.76 5.74 2.66
C ASN A 189 2.35 6.32 2.60
N THR A 190 1.32 5.56 2.99
CA THR A 190 -0.06 6.01 2.92
C THR A 190 -0.80 5.61 4.19
N ILE A 191 -1.53 6.54 4.80
CA ILE A 191 -2.46 6.22 5.88
C ILE A 191 -3.85 5.97 5.30
N PHE A 192 -4.45 4.83 5.67
CA PHE A 192 -5.82 4.50 5.29
C PHE A 192 -6.73 4.71 6.49
N LEU A 193 -7.70 5.62 6.35
CA LEU A 193 -8.68 5.94 7.36
C LEU A 193 -10.07 5.59 6.84
N LYS A 194 -10.92 5.06 7.71
CA LYS A 194 -12.35 4.93 7.44
C LYS A 194 -13.11 5.87 8.36
N LEU A 195 -13.91 6.76 7.79
CA LEU A 195 -14.81 7.62 8.56
C LEU A 195 -15.94 6.78 9.19
N ASP A 196 -16.15 6.94 10.50
CA ASP A 196 -17.28 6.33 11.20
C ASP A 196 -18.44 7.34 11.26
N GLU A 197 -19.43 7.18 10.39
CA GLU A 197 -20.62 8.05 10.24
C GLU A 197 -21.44 8.25 11.52
N LYS A 198 -21.29 7.37 12.52
CA LYS A 198 -22.14 7.37 13.72
C LYS A 198 -21.50 7.99 14.95
N LYS A 199 -20.26 8.47 14.86
CA LYS A 199 -19.54 9.05 16.00
C LYS A 199 -19.47 10.57 15.87
N GLU A 200 -19.96 11.26 16.89
CA GLU A 200 -19.63 12.68 17.11
C GLU A 200 -18.11 12.84 17.27
N GLY A 201 -17.57 14.00 16.91
CA GLY A 201 -16.14 14.31 17.05
C GLY A 201 -15.25 13.78 15.92
N LEU A 202 -15.77 13.62 14.69
CA LEU A 202 -14.97 13.26 13.51
C LEU A 202 -13.77 14.20 13.33
N GLN A 203 -14.01 15.50 13.47
CA GLN A 203 -12.99 16.53 13.32
C GLN A 203 -11.84 16.29 14.31
N ASP A 204 -12.14 16.19 15.59
CA ASP A 204 -11.14 16.00 16.64
C ASP A 204 -10.39 14.67 16.51
N LYS A 205 -11.08 13.61 16.07
CA LYS A 205 -10.50 12.27 15.92
C LYS A 205 -9.51 12.18 14.76
N TYR A 206 -9.84 12.76 13.60
CA TYR A 206 -9.08 12.53 12.35
C TYR A 206 -8.23 13.72 11.90
N LEU A 207 -8.59 14.97 12.23
CA LEU A 207 -7.83 16.15 11.83
C LEU A 207 -6.36 16.13 12.30
N PRO A 208 -6.02 15.68 13.53
CA PRO A 208 -4.62 15.56 13.96
C PRO A 208 -3.81 14.61 13.07
N ILE A 209 -4.46 13.55 12.57
CA ILE A 209 -3.85 12.56 11.69
C ILE A 209 -3.62 13.15 10.30
N ILE A 210 -4.61 13.88 9.76
CA ILE A 210 -4.51 14.56 8.45
C ILE A 210 -3.39 15.61 8.49
N ASN A 211 -3.31 16.40 9.56
CA ASN A 211 -2.26 17.41 9.72
C ASN A 211 -0.87 16.79 9.82
N GLU A 212 -0.72 15.70 10.57
CA GLU A 212 0.57 14.98 10.65
C GLU A 212 0.92 14.27 9.34
N THR A 213 -0.08 13.82 8.58
CA THR A 213 0.11 13.28 7.22
C THR A 213 0.72 14.32 6.30
N LYS A 214 0.12 15.52 6.24
CA LYS A 214 0.63 16.66 5.44
C LYS A 214 2.06 17.02 5.85
N LYS A 215 2.30 17.17 7.15
CA LYS A 215 3.61 17.55 7.69
C LYS A 215 4.73 16.57 7.36
N ARG A 216 4.41 15.28 7.16
CA ARG A 216 5.38 14.20 6.98
C ARG A 216 5.46 13.70 5.54
N ASN A 217 4.73 14.32 4.60
CA ASN A 217 4.67 13.87 3.22
C ASN A 217 4.25 12.39 3.15
N TRP A 218 3.16 12.04 3.83
CA TRP A 218 2.49 10.75 3.68
C TRP A 218 1.28 10.94 2.77
N GLY A 219 0.93 9.92 2.00
CA GLY A 219 -0.34 9.88 1.30
C GLY A 219 -1.45 9.62 2.32
N LEU A 220 -2.66 10.05 2.03
CA LEU A 220 -3.84 9.71 2.81
C LEU A 220 -4.95 9.21 1.90
N VAL A 221 -5.60 8.15 2.35
CA VAL A 221 -6.76 7.54 1.73
C VAL A 221 -7.85 7.48 2.77
N LEU A 222 -8.89 8.30 2.61
CA LEU A 222 -10.00 8.44 3.55
C LEU A 222 -11.27 7.86 2.92
N LEU A 223 -11.70 6.69 3.40
CA LEU A 223 -12.93 6.04 2.97
C LEU A 223 -14.13 6.63 3.72
N ALA A 224 -15.06 7.20 2.96
CA ALA A 224 -16.38 7.60 3.40
C ALA A 224 -17.43 6.71 2.72
N THR A 225 -18.26 6.01 3.50
CA THR A 225 -19.25 5.09 2.94
C THR A 225 -20.61 5.75 2.75
N PHE A 226 -21.49 5.08 2.01
CA PHE A 226 -22.92 5.36 2.02
C PHE A 226 -23.61 4.14 2.64
N GLU A 227 -24.37 4.34 3.72
CA GLU A 227 -25.05 3.25 4.42
C GLU A 227 -25.87 2.41 3.43
N SER A 228 -25.87 1.08 3.63
CA SER A 228 -26.56 0.04 2.83
C SER A 228 -25.95 -0.43 1.50
N VAL A 229 -25.10 0.34 0.82
CA VAL A 229 -24.59 -0.03 -0.53
C VAL A 229 -23.16 -0.58 -0.52
N GLY A 230 -22.32 -0.22 0.47
CA GLY A 230 -20.94 -0.68 0.53
C GLY A 230 -20.13 -0.22 -0.69
N LEU A 231 -19.48 -1.15 -1.40
CA LEU A 231 -18.69 -0.89 -2.63
C LEU A 231 -19.45 -1.31 -3.92
N GLY A 232 -20.77 -1.46 -3.84
CA GLY A 232 -21.58 -1.88 -4.99
C GLY A 232 -21.16 -3.26 -5.53
N ILE A 233 -21.12 -3.38 -6.87
CA ILE A 233 -20.74 -4.61 -7.58
C ILE A 233 -19.30 -4.60 -8.10
N GLU A 234 -18.51 -3.58 -7.76
CA GLU A 234 -17.08 -3.47 -8.10
C GLU A 234 -16.80 -3.51 -9.61
N LYS A 235 -17.50 -2.70 -10.40
CA LYS A 235 -17.37 -2.63 -11.87
C LYS A 235 -17.09 -1.25 -12.45
N THR A 236 -17.29 -0.19 -11.68
CA THR A 236 -17.22 1.18 -12.17
C THR A 236 -16.57 2.09 -11.14
N ILE A 237 -15.60 2.89 -11.57
CA ILE A 237 -14.90 3.84 -10.71
C ILE A 237 -14.93 5.20 -11.40
N ASN A 238 -15.39 6.22 -10.69
CA ASN A 238 -15.25 7.61 -11.11
C ASN A 238 -14.03 8.22 -10.43
N VAL A 239 -13.17 8.87 -11.19
CA VAL A 239 -12.02 9.64 -10.69
C VAL A 239 -12.32 11.11 -10.95
N TRP A 240 -12.47 11.89 -9.87
CA TRP A 240 -12.78 13.31 -9.93
C TRP A 240 -11.48 14.10 -9.92
N LEU A 241 -11.19 14.76 -11.03
CA LEU A 241 -9.95 15.53 -11.24
C LEU A 241 -10.30 17.00 -11.39
N ASP A 242 -10.71 17.63 -10.29
CA ASP A 242 -11.31 18.98 -10.31
C ASP A 242 -10.24 20.08 -10.42
N VAL A 243 -9.18 20.01 -9.61
CA VAL A 243 -8.07 20.97 -9.66
C VAL A 243 -6.86 20.30 -10.32
N ILE A 244 -6.47 20.77 -11.51
CA ILE A 244 -5.23 20.36 -12.20
C ILE A 244 -4.40 21.63 -12.39
N PRO A 245 -3.11 21.66 -12.00
CA PRO A 245 -2.24 22.82 -12.20
C PRO A 245 -2.09 23.17 -13.69
N GLU A 246 -2.14 24.44 -14.08
CA GLU A 246 -2.05 24.85 -15.50
C GLU A 246 -0.72 24.43 -16.17
N ASP A 247 0.36 24.34 -15.38
CA ASP A 247 1.70 24.01 -15.85
C ASP A 247 2.07 22.53 -15.68
N TRP A 248 1.08 21.66 -15.41
CA TRP A 248 1.27 20.24 -15.13
C TRP A 248 2.05 19.50 -16.23
N GLU A 249 1.81 19.82 -17.52
CA GLU A 249 2.52 19.17 -18.64
C GLU A 249 4.02 19.48 -18.62
N THR A 250 4.39 20.70 -18.21
CA THR A 250 5.78 21.17 -18.21
C THR A 250 6.54 20.71 -16.97
N LYS A 251 5.87 20.69 -15.81
CA LYS A 251 6.46 20.26 -14.53
C LYS A 251 6.35 18.75 -14.29
N LEU A 252 5.51 18.06 -15.08
CA LEU A 252 5.13 16.67 -14.85
C LEU A 252 4.62 16.46 -13.42
N ASP A 253 3.73 17.36 -13.00
CA ASP A 253 3.17 17.44 -11.65
C ASP A 253 1.67 17.65 -11.75
N LEU A 254 0.88 16.66 -11.31
CA LEU A 254 -0.58 16.71 -11.37
C LEU A 254 -1.19 17.37 -10.13
N GLY A 255 -0.37 17.94 -9.24
CA GLY A 255 -0.83 18.46 -7.96
C GLY A 255 -1.33 17.32 -7.07
N ASN A 256 -2.51 17.47 -6.48
CA ASN A 256 -3.08 16.50 -5.53
C ASN A 256 -3.91 15.38 -6.21
N ASN A 257 -3.44 14.88 -7.35
CA ASN A 257 -4.16 13.91 -8.18
C ASN A 257 -3.39 12.61 -8.43
N ASP A 258 -2.10 12.54 -8.12
CA ASP A 258 -1.27 11.38 -8.38
C ASP A 258 -1.75 10.16 -7.61
N LEU A 259 -2.06 10.29 -6.32
CA LEU A 259 -2.58 9.18 -5.51
C LEU A 259 -3.98 8.78 -5.96
N ALA A 260 -4.83 9.74 -6.33
CA ALA A 260 -6.17 9.47 -6.88
C ALA A 260 -6.08 8.58 -8.13
N ILE A 261 -5.19 8.95 -9.05
CA ILE A 261 -4.99 8.24 -10.31
C ILE A 261 -4.37 6.85 -10.07
N LEU A 262 -3.30 6.76 -9.29
CA LEU A 262 -2.63 5.49 -9.00
C LEU A 262 -3.56 4.51 -8.28
N THR A 263 -4.29 4.97 -7.26
CA THR A 263 -5.27 4.14 -6.55
C THR A 263 -6.39 3.68 -7.48
N SER A 264 -6.90 4.55 -8.36
CA SER A 264 -7.91 4.18 -9.35
C SER A 264 -7.43 3.05 -10.28
N LEU A 265 -6.17 3.12 -10.74
CA LEU A 265 -5.59 2.13 -11.65
C LEU A 265 -5.36 0.79 -10.96
N ILE A 266 -4.92 0.80 -9.70
CA ILE A 266 -4.72 -0.40 -8.90
C ILE A 266 -6.05 -1.08 -8.59
N ILE A 267 -7.05 -0.33 -8.12
CA ILE A 267 -8.39 -0.88 -7.83
C ILE A 267 -9.01 -1.40 -9.12
N ARG A 268 -8.95 -0.64 -10.22
CA ARG A 268 -9.47 -1.05 -11.52
C ARG A 268 -8.90 -2.40 -11.96
N LYS A 269 -7.59 -2.58 -11.84
CA LYS A 269 -6.92 -3.84 -12.19
C LYS A 269 -7.44 -5.02 -11.37
N ASN A 270 -7.70 -4.80 -10.08
CA ASN A 270 -8.23 -5.83 -9.19
C ASN A 270 -9.71 -6.15 -9.43
N TRP A 271 -10.52 -5.14 -9.75
CA TRP A 271 -11.96 -5.28 -9.96
C TRP A 271 -12.33 -5.66 -11.41
N ASN A 272 -11.39 -5.49 -12.34
CA ASN A 272 -11.67 -5.45 -13.77
C ASN A 272 -12.79 -4.43 -14.08
N ALA A 273 -12.63 -3.22 -13.53
CA ALA A 273 -13.60 -2.14 -13.60
C ALA A 273 -13.38 -1.23 -14.82
N ARG A 274 -14.41 -0.47 -15.18
CA ARG A 274 -14.32 0.67 -16.08
C ARG A 274 -14.00 1.94 -15.29
N LEU A 275 -13.21 2.82 -15.87
CA LEU A 275 -12.88 4.13 -15.31
C LEU A 275 -13.64 5.23 -16.03
N ASN A 276 -14.11 6.22 -15.27
CA ASN A 276 -14.60 7.48 -15.79
C ASN A 276 -13.80 8.62 -15.15
N ILE A 277 -13.35 9.58 -15.94
CA ILE A 277 -12.79 10.84 -15.45
C ILE A 277 -13.93 11.85 -15.36
N ILE A 278 -14.10 12.47 -14.20
CA ILE A 278 -15.07 13.53 -13.97
C ILE A 278 -14.32 14.84 -13.73
N LYS A 279 -14.59 15.86 -14.54
CA LYS A 279 -14.08 17.22 -14.37
C LYS A 279 -15.25 18.14 -14.10
N THR A 280 -15.14 19.02 -13.09
CA THR A 280 -16.14 20.06 -12.89
C THR A 280 -15.66 21.39 -13.42
N VAL A 281 -16.59 22.17 -13.95
CA VAL A 281 -16.31 23.48 -14.55
C VAL A 281 -17.28 24.48 -13.93
N ARG A 282 -16.76 25.64 -13.52
CA ARG A 282 -17.61 26.72 -13.02
C ARG A 282 -18.33 27.39 -14.19
N ALA A 283 -19.55 27.89 -13.94
CA ALA A 283 -20.36 28.56 -14.96
C ALA A 283 -19.68 29.81 -15.57
N ASP A 284 -18.77 30.43 -14.82
CA ASP A 284 -17.99 31.61 -15.20
C ASP A 284 -16.63 31.28 -15.85
N SER A 285 -16.33 30.01 -16.10
CA SER A 285 -15.07 29.60 -16.73
C SER A 285 -15.02 29.99 -18.20
N SER A 286 -13.91 30.60 -18.62
CA SER A 286 -13.63 30.93 -20.02
C SER A 286 -13.07 29.77 -20.84
N LEU A 287 -12.80 28.63 -20.21
CA LEU A 287 -12.20 27.47 -20.88
C LEU A 287 -13.24 26.76 -21.74
N GLU A 288 -12.91 26.54 -23.02
CA GLU A 288 -13.78 25.80 -23.91
C GLU A 288 -13.77 24.30 -23.56
N LYS A 289 -14.93 23.64 -23.68
CA LYS A 289 -15.06 22.20 -23.37
C LYS A 289 -14.10 21.34 -24.18
N GLU A 290 -13.78 21.75 -25.41
CA GLU A 290 -12.87 21.03 -26.31
C GLU A 290 -11.42 21.06 -25.80
N GLU A 291 -10.97 22.18 -25.24
CA GLU A 291 -9.64 22.33 -24.64
C GLU A 291 -9.50 21.43 -23.40
N ILE A 292 -10.52 21.42 -22.53
CA ILE A 292 -10.56 20.56 -21.34
C ILE A 292 -10.52 19.09 -21.74
N ILE A 293 -11.29 18.69 -22.76
CA ILE A 293 -11.28 17.30 -23.27
C ILE A 293 -9.88 16.95 -23.80
N LYS A 294 -9.22 17.86 -24.52
CA LYS A 294 -7.88 17.63 -25.06
C LYS A 294 -6.85 17.45 -23.93
N GLU A 295 -6.87 18.32 -22.94
CA GLU A 295 -6.00 18.25 -21.76
C GLU A 295 -6.19 16.92 -21.00
N LEU A 296 -7.42 16.56 -20.68
CA LEU A 296 -7.72 15.31 -19.98
C LEU A 296 -7.35 14.07 -20.81
N ASN A 297 -7.43 14.15 -22.14
CA ASN A 297 -6.95 13.10 -23.03
C ASN A 297 -5.42 12.96 -23.01
N ASN A 298 -4.67 14.07 -23.02
CA ASN A 298 -3.22 14.06 -22.88
C ASN A 298 -2.81 13.43 -21.54
N MET A 299 -3.43 13.86 -20.45
CA MET A 299 -3.18 13.32 -19.12
C MET A 299 -3.51 11.82 -19.05
N ARG A 300 -4.65 11.39 -19.63
CA ARG A 300 -5.02 9.97 -19.74
C ARG A 300 -3.94 9.14 -20.46
N ILE A 301 -3.32 9.70 -21.50
CA ILE A 301 -2.25 9.03 -22.25
C ILE A 301 -0.98 8.94 -21.40
N LEU A 302 -0.55 10.04 -20.79
CA LEU A 302 0.69 10.09 -20.00
C LEU A 302 0.62 9.21 -18.75
N THR A 303 -0.52 9.22 -18.06
CA THR A 303 -0.78 8.35 -16.90
C THR A 303 -1.09 6.89 -17.27
N ARG A 304 -1.05 6.56 -18.58
CA ARG A 304 -1.35 5.23 -19.13
C ARG A 304 -2.69 4.68 -18.67
N MET A 305 -3.67 5.56 -18.49
CA MET A 305 -5.03 5.14 -18.22
C MET A 305 -5.59 4.35 -19.42
N PRO A 306 -6.54 3.43 -19.17
CA PRO A 306 -7.16 2.63 -20.21
C PRO A 306 -7.80 3.46 -21.32
N LYS A 307 -7.79 2.92 -22.55
CA LYS A 307 -8.39 3.60 -23.71
C LYS A 307 -9.91 3.71 -23.61
N ASP A 308 -10.55 2.79 -22.89
CA ASP A 308 -11.99 2.76 -22.62
C ASP A 308 -12.43 3.71 -21.51
N THR A 309 -11.50 4.46 -20.90
CA THR A 309 -11.83 5.50 -19.91
C THR A 309 -12.66 6.61 -20.55
N GLN A 310 -13.86 6.85 -20.01
CA GLN A 310 -14.78 7.89 -20.45
C GLN A 310 -14.48 9.22 -19.74
N ILE A 311 -14.69 10.35 -20.41
CA ILE A 311 -14.49 11.70 -19.84
C ILE A 311 -15.85 12.38 -19.75
N HIS A 312 -16.19 12.88 -18.56
CA HIS A 312 -17.42 13.62 -18.29
C HIS A 312 -17.10 14.99 -17.73
N ILE A 313 -17.66 16.02 -18.34
CA ILE A 313 -17.57 17.41 -17.87
C ILE A 313 -18.91 17.78 -17.24
N LEU A 314 -18.89 18.16 -15.96
CA LEU A 314 -20.06 18.58 -15.20
C LEU A 314 -19.96 20.06 -14.84
N GLU A 315 -21.09 20.77 -14.87
CA GLU A 315 -21.13 22.13 -14.36
C GLU A 315 -21.21 22.10 -12.83
N ARG A 316 -20.40 22.95 -12.15
CA ARG A 316 -20.29 23.00 -10.70
C ARG A 316 -21.52 23.65 -10.07
N THR A 317 -22.59 22.87 -9.98
CA THR A 317 -23.90 23.22 -9.39
C THR A 317 -24.22 22.30 -8.22
N PRO A 318 -25.11 22.69 -7.29
CA PRO A 318 -25.52 21.78 -6.20
C PRO A 318 -26.08 20.43 -6.70
N SER A 319 -26.66 20.40 -7.90
CA SER A 319 -27.18 19.20 -8.55
C SER A 319 -26.11 18.31 -9.22
N MET A 320 -24.86 18.76 -9.33
CA MET A 320 -23.79 18.06 -10.06
C MET A 320 -23.61 16.60 -9.61
N TRP A 321 -23.76 16.34 -8.31
CA TRP A 321 -23.61 15.00 -7.73
C TRP A 321 -24.63 14.02 -8.30
N SER A 322 -25.85 14.46 -8.54
CA SER A 322 -26.91 13.64 -9.13
C SER A 322 -26.79 13.44 -10.64
N MET A 323 -26.02 14.31 -11.31
CA MET A 323 -25.76 14.23 -12.75
C MET A 323 -24.52 13.40 -13.09
N ALA A 324 -23.68 13.10 -12.11
CA ALA A 324 -22.51 12.26 -12.28
C ALA A 324 -22.91 10.84 -12.73
N PRO A 325 -22.13 10.20 -13.61
CA PRO A 325 -22.39 8.82 -14.00
C PRO A 325 -22.35 7.91 -12.77
N SER A 326 -23.25 6.93 -12.70
CA SER A 326 -23.28 5.98 -11.59
C SER A 326 -21.96 5.20 -11.51
N ALA A 327 -21.40 5.08 -10.30
CA ALA A 327 -20.19 4.33 -10.03
C ALA A 327 -20.26 3.57 -8.70
N ASP A 328 -19.56 2.44 -8.65
CA ASP A 328 -19.39 1.63 -7.44
C ASP A 328 -18.42 2.29 -6.44
N LEU A 329 -17.52 3.14 -6.92
CA LEU A 329 -16.59 3.93 -6.12
C LEU A 329 -16.33 5.29 -6.78
N ASN A 330 -16.36 6.36 -6.00
CA ASN A 330 -15.86 7.67 -6.43
C ASN A 330 -14.55 7.98 -5.72
N ILE A 331 -13.52 8.35 -6.47
CA ILE A 331 -12.22 8.77 -5.93
C ILE A 331 -12.10 10.26 -6.18
N LEU A 332 -11.91 11.03 -5.12
CA LEU A 332 -11.84 12.50 -5.15
C LEU A 332 -10.58 12.96 -4.43
N GLU A 333 -10.04 14.09 -4.85
CA GLU A 333 -9.03 14.79 -4.06
C GLU A 333 -9.62 15.28 -2.73
N LEU A 334 -8.84 15.15 -1.66
CA LEU A 334 -9.12 15.80 -0.39
C LEU A 334 -8.67 17.25 -0.51
N PRO A 335 -9.57 18.25 -0.32
CA PRO A 335 -9.18 19.65 -0.45
C PRO A 335 -8.07 20.01 0.53
N ASP A 336 -6.97 20.56 0.02
CA ASP A 336 -5.90 21.10 0.86
C ASP A 336 -6.25 22.52 1.33
N LYS A 337 -7.10 22.60 2.37
CA LYS A 337 -7.53 23.86 2.98
C LYS A 337 -7.35 23.83 4.49
N GLU A 338 -7.07 24.99 5.08
CA GLU A 338 -6.96 25.15 6.53
C GLU A 338 -8.30 24.89 7.26
N ASP A 339 -9.43 25.18 6.61
CA ASP A 339 -10.79 25.03 7.14
C ASP A 339 -11.47 23.71 6.71
N LEU A 340 -10.69 22.65 6.48
CA LEU A 340 -11.20 21.34 6.09
C LEU A 340 -12.24 20.82 7.10
N ASP A 341 -13.50 20.71 6.66
CA ASP A 341 -14.60 20.18 7.47
C ASP A 341 -14.94 18.75 7.05
N LEU A 342 -14.62 17.79 7.91
CA LEU A 342 -14.85 16.36 7.65
C LEU A 342 -16.34 16.00 7.59
N ASN A 343 -17.22 16.79 8.24
CA ASN A 343 -18.66 16.55 8.18
C ASN A 343 -19.19 16.82 6.77
N ARG A 344 -18.69 17.87 6.10
CA ARG A 344 -19.04 18.17 4.70
C ARG A 344 -18.59 17.08 3.73
N LEU A 345 -17.42 16.48 3.97
CA LEU A 345 -16.96 15.35 3.14
C LEU A 345 -17.89 14.14 3.26
N GLN A 346 -18.45 13.91 4.44
CA GLN A 346 -19.39 12.82 4.69
C GLN A 346 -20.76 13.04 4.04
N GLU A 347 -21.12 14.28 3.67
CA GLU A 347 -22.32 14.54 2.87
C GLU A 347 -22.19 14.08 1.41
N ILE A 348 -20.98 13.99 0.88
CA ILE A 348 -20.73 13.68 -0.54
C ILE A 348 -21.17 12.24 -0.89
N PRO A 349 -20.79 11.18 -0.13
CA PRO A 349 -21.33 9.84 -0.34
C PRO A 349 -22.85 9.77 -0.35
N ASN A 350 -23.53 10.58 0.50
CA ASN A 350 -24.98 10.65 0.54
C ASN A 350 -25.59 11.25 -0.73
N LYS A 351 -24.95 12.29 -1.28
CA LYS A 351 -25.37 12.94 -2.53
C LYS A 351 -25.13 12.04 -3.76
N LEU A 352 -24.03 11.29 -3.77
CA LEU A 352 -23.69 10.32 -4.82
C LEU A 352 -24.35 8.95 -4.64
N ARG A 353 -24.89 8.65 -3.46
CA ARG A 353 -25.47 7.36 -3.04
C ARG A 353 -24.52 6.16 -3.22
N THR A 354 -23.23 6.38 -2.97
CA THR A 354 -22.18 5.36 -3.14
C THR A 354 -20.93 5.74 -2.34
N ALA A 355 -20.00 4.81 -2.17
CA ALA A 355 -18.77 5.06 -1.42
C ALA A 355 -17.86 6.08 -2.12
N CYS A 356 -17.20 6.91 -1.31
CA CYS A 356 -16.20 7.86 -1.75
C CYS A 356 -14.85 7.58 -1.08
N LEU A 357 -13.79 7.72 -1.84
CA LEU A 357 -12.41 7.65 -1.40
C LEU A 357 -11.78 9.03 -1.59
N PHE A 358 -11.47 9.73 -0.50
CA PHE A 358 -10.76 11.00 -0.58
C PHE A 358 -9.27 10.75 -0.47
N THR A 359 -8.50 11.28 -1.42
CA THR A 359 -7.05 11.08 -1.50
C THR A 359 -6.30 12.38 -1.28
N LEU A 360 -5.18 12.30 -0.56
CA LEU A 360 -4.22 13.39 -0.42
C LEU A 360 -2.84 12.84 -0.75
N ASP A 361 -2.15 13.52 -1.64
CA ASP A 361 -0.86 13.10 -2.14
C ASP A 361 0.26 13.35 -1.13
N SER A 362 1.26 12.49 -1.18
CA SER A 362 2.48 12.57 -0.39
C SER A 362 3.56 13.44 -1.05
N ASN A 363 3.35 13.84 -2.30
CA ASN A 363 4.34 14.46 -3.20
C ASN A 363 5.55 13.55 -3.56
N ILE A 364 5.50 12.26 -3.21
CA ILE A 364 6.53 11.27 -3.56
C ILE A 364 6.06 10.39 -4.72
N GLU A 365 4.80 9.99 -4.73
CA GLU A 365 4.19 9.38 -5.92
C GLU A 365 4.16 10.35 -7.10
N ASN A 366 4.22 9.77 -8.29
CA ASN A 366 3.96 10.50 -9.53
C ASN A 366 3.32 9.52 -10.51
N ALA A 367 2.11 9.82 -10.96
CA ALA A 367 1.34 8.98 -11.86
C ALA A 367 1.80 9.05 -13.32
N LEU A 368 2.66 10.02 -13.66
CA LEU A 368 3.18 10.24 -15.02
C LEU A 368 4.44 9.42 -15.34
N VAL A 369 5.07 8.79 -14.33
CA VAL A 369 6.41 8.15 -14.47
C VAL A 369 6.34 6.62 -14.49
#